data_AF-A0AAP8N626-F1
#
_entry.id   AF-A0AAP8N626-F1
#
_cell.length_a   1.000
_cell.length_b   1.000
_cell.length_c   1.000
_cell.angle_alpha   90.00
_cell.angle_beta   90.00
_cell.angle_gamma   90.00
#
_symmetry.space_group_name_H-M   'P 1'
#
loop_
_entity.id
_entity.type
_entity.pdbx_description
1 polymer ?
#
loop_
_entity_poly.entity_id
_entity_poly.type
_entity_poly.pdbx_seq_one_letter_code
_entity_poly.pdbx_strand_id
1 'polypeptide(L)'
;ILIAGGLDRGNDFDDLIPYFNQVKNMITYGQTREKLIDSAKKAGMKAVKSVDNVEDAVKEAFAHSEVGDIILLSPACASWDQFK
;
A
#
# COMPACT_ATOMS: atom_id res chain seq x y z
N ILE A 1 8.44 -2.21 4.08
CA ILE A 1 7.54 -2.46 2.93
C ILE A 1 6.11 -2.31 3.41
N LEU A 2 5.38 -1.35 2.86
CA LEU A 2 3.99 -1.06 3.23
C LEU A 2 3.04 -1.84 2.32
N ILE A 3 2.06 -2.51 2.90
CA ILE A 3 0.91 -3.06 2.18
C ILE A 3 -0.30 -2.18 2.54
N ALA A 4 -0.84 -1.48 1.55
CA ALA A 4 -1.93 -0.51 1.71
C ALA A 4 -3.02 -0.71 0.65
N GLY A 5 -4.27 -0.41 0.95
CA GLY A 5 -5.36 -0.64 0.00
C GLY A 5 -6.61 -1.19 0.65
N GLY A 6 -7.69 -1.26 -0.13
CA GLY A 6 -8.98 -1.76 0.32
C GLY A 6 -10.15 -1.05 -0.38
N LEU A 7 -11.29 -0.99 0.31
CA LEU A 7 -12.51 -0.37 -0.18
C LEU A 7 -12.40 1.15 -0.26
N ASP A 8 -12.83 1.74 -1.39
CA ASP A 8 -12.89 3.18 -1.54
C ASP A 8 -14.16 3.74 -0.86
N ARG A 9 -13.96 4.74 0.01
CA ARG A 9 -15.02 5.45 0.71
C ARG A 9 -15.06 6.94 0.39
N GLY A 10 -14.36 7.36 -0.67
CA GLY A 10 -14.23 8.76 -1.05
C GLY A 10 -13.09 9.50 -0.34
N ASN A 11 -12.18 8.76 0.31
CA ASN A 11 -10.99 9.34 0.93
C ASN A 11 -9.90 9.57 -0.12
N ASP A 12 -9.07 10.57 0.14
CA ASP A 12 -7.77 10.79 -0.50
C ASP A 12 -6.63 10.40 0.46
N PHE A 13 -5.42 10.25 -0.06
CA PHE A 13 -4.25 9.76 0.70
C PHE A 13 -3.09 10.76 0.73
N ASP A 14 -3.34 12.02 0.39
CA ASP A 14 -2.30 13.05 0.34
C ASP A 14 -1.71 13.36 1.73
N ASP A 15 -2.47 13.14 2.81
CA ASP A 15 -1.97 13.24 4.19
C ASP A 15 -0.83 12.25 4.50
N LEU A 16 -0.69 11.18 3.70
CA LEU A 16 0.39 10.21 3.83
C LEU A 16 1.70 10.64 3.15
N ILE A 17 1.66 11.68 2.29
CA ILE A 17 2.81 12.16 1.50
C ILE A 17 4.07 12.37 2.37
N PRO A 18 4.02 13.03 3.54
CA PRO A 18 5.20 13.27 4.37
C PRO A 18 5.86 11.99 4.92
N TYR A 19 5.14 10.87 4.94
CA TYR A 19 5.58 9.62 5.55
C TYR A 19 6.14 8.61 4.54
N PHE A 20 5.87 8.79 3.24
CA PHE A 20 6.35 7.85 2.21
C PHE A 20 7.89 7.81 2.08
N ASN A 21 8.60 8.84 2.56
CA ASN A 21 10.07 8.83 2.63
C ASN A 21 10.65 7.75 3.56
N GLN A 22 9.85 7.23 4.49
CA GLN A 22 10.23 6.14 5.41
C GLN A 22 9.86 4.76 4.86
N VAL A 23 9.22 4.70 3.69
CA VAL A 23 8.74 3.46 3.10
C VAL A 23 9.65 3.04 1.96
N LYS A 24 10.35 1.91 2.14
CA LYS A 24 11.22 1.31 1.12
C LYS A 24 10.44 0.98 -0.18
N ASN A 25 9.37 0.21 -0.05
CA ASN A 25 8.46 -0.20 -1.13
C ASN A 25 7.01 -0.16 -0.64
N MET A 26 6.06 0.14 -1.54
CA MET A 26 4.62 0.04 -1.26
C MET A 26 3.95 -0.94 -2.22
N ILE A 27 3.19 -1.87 -1.69
CA ILE A 27 2.33 -2.78 -2.44
C ILE A 27 0.88 -2.37 -2.21
N THR A 28 0.17 -2.04 -3.29
CA THR A 28 -1.22 -1.59 -3.24
C THR A 28 -2.20 -2.65 -3.75
N TYR A 29 -3.41 -2.67 -3.22
CA TYR A 29 -4.48 -3.58 -3.66
C TYR A 29 -5.87 -2.96 -3.47
N GLY A 30 -6.90 -3.60 -4.02
CA GLY A 30 -8.28 -3.16 -3.87
C GLY A 30 -8.62 -1.87 -4.65
N GLN A 31 -9.75 -1.26 -4.31
CA GLN A 31 -10.33 -0.13 -5.05
C GLN A 31 -9.52 1.16 -4.87
N THR A 32 -8.88 1.35 -3.72
CA THR A 32 -8.09 2.56 -3.41
C THR A 32 -6.67 2.54 -3.99
N ARG A 33 -6.28 1.47 -4.71
CA ARG A 33 -4.90 1.27 -5.21
C ARG A 33 -4.37 2.45 -6.03
N GLU A 34 -5.18 2.99 -6.94
CA GLU A 34 -4.77 4.08 -7.84
C GLU A 34 -4.57 5.39 -7.07
N LYS A 35 -5.45 5.68 -6.11
CA LYS A 35 -5.34 6.88 -5.26
C LYS A 35 -4.06 6.85 -4.42
N LEU A 36 -3.73 5.70 -3.83
CA LEU A 36 -2.49 5.50 -3.10
C LEU A 36 -1.26 5.66 -4.01
N ILE A 37 -1.30 5.10 -5.21
CA ILE A 37 -0.24 5.26 -6.21
C ILE A 37 -0.05 6.73 -6.55
N ASP A 38 -1.13 7.49 -6.75
CA ASP A 38 -1.05 8.91 -7.08
C ASP A 38 -0.45 9.75 -5.95
N SER A 39 -0.87 9.54 -4.70
CA SER A 39 -0.25 10.20 -3.54
C SER A 39 1.23 9.81 -3.39
N ALA A 40 1.59 8.55 -3.63
CA ALA A 40 2.98 8.10 -3.59
C ALA A 40 3.83 8.73 -4.71
N LYS A 41 3.29 8.88 -5.93
CA LYS A 41 3.94 9.60 -7.03
C LYS A 41 4.16 11.08 -6.68
N LYS A 42 3.17 11.75 -6.08
CA LYS A 42 3.31 13.14 -5.59
C LYS A 42 4.44 13.26 -4.57
N ALA A 43 4.63 12.24 -3.74
CA ALA A 43 5.74 12.16 -2.78
C ALA A 43 7.10 11.79 -3.40
N GLY A 44 7.17 11.55 -4.72
CA GLY A 44 8.40 11.14 -5.41
C GLY A 44 8.78 9.67 -5.20
N MET A 45 7.89 8.85 -4.63
CA MET A 45 8.12 7.43 -4.41
C MET A 45 8.12 6.69 -5.75
N LYS A 46 9.17 5.91 -6.02
CA LYS A 46 9.32 5.17 -7.28
C LYS A 46 8.94 3.70 -7.18
N ALA A 47 9.03 3.13 -5.98
CA ALA A 47 8.84 1.70 -5.75
C ALA A 47 7.43 1.40 -5.25
N VAL A 48 6.47 1.52 -6.15
CA VAL A 48 5.05 1.19 -5.89
C VAL A 48 4.59 0.15 -6.89
N LYS A 49 3.94 -0.92 -6.40
CA LYS A 49 3.36 -1.97 -7.24
C LYS A 49 1.94 -2.26 -6.81
N SER A 50 1.04 -2.49 -7.77
CA SER A 50 -0.34 -2.89 -7.49
C SER A 50 -0.55 -4.38 -7.76
N VAL A 51 -1.38 -5.01 -6.95
CA VAL A 51 -1.83 -6.40 -7.11
C VAL A 51 -3.34 -6.51 -6.88
N ASP A 52 -3.91 -7.69 -7.13
CA ASP A 52 -5.36 -7.88 -7.11
C ASP A 52 -5.94 -8.02 -5.70
N ASN A 53 -5.22 -8.66 -4.78
CA ASN A 53 -5.71 -8.96 -3.43
C ASN A 53 -4.57 -8.91 -2.39
N VAL A 54 -4.95 -8.96 -1.11
CA VAL A 54 -4.01 -8.87 0.02
C VAL A 54 -3.05 -10.07 0.08
N GLU A 55 -3.48 -11.27 -0.33
CA GLU A 55 -2.63 -12.46 -0.31
C GLU A 55 -1.47 -12.32 -1.29
N ASP A 56 -1.75 -11.83 -2.50
CA ASP A 56 -0.74 -11.51 -3.50
C ASP A 56 0.11 -10.32 -3.04
N ALA A 57 -0.45 -9.38 -2.29
CA ALA A 57 0.30 -8.25 -1.76
C ALA A 57 1.35 -8.70 -0.73
N VAL A 58 1.01 -9.67 0.12
CA VAL A 58 1.94 -10.26 1.09
C VAL A 58 3.04 -11.04 0.37
N LYS A 59 2.70 -11.88 -0.62
CA LYS A 59 3.70 -12.62 -1.41
C LYS A 59 4.67 -11.68 -2.11
N GLU A 60 4.13 -10.63 -2.74
CA GLU A 60 4.91 -9.62 -3.46
C GLU A 60 5.82 -8.83 -2.51
N ALA A 61 5.30 -8.41 -1.35
CA ALA A 61 6.07 -7.72 -0.33
C ALA A 61 7.21 -8.59 0.21
N PHE A 62 6.95 -9.88 0.44
CA PHE A 62 7.97 -10.83 0.89
C PHE A 62 9.06 -11.05 -0.17
N ALA A 63 8.68 -11.22 -1.44
CA ALA A 63 9.62 -11.39 -2.55
C ALA A 63 10.55 -10.19 -2.75
N HIS A 64 10.12 -8.99 -2.34
CA HIS A 64 10.91 -7.75 -2.40
C HIS A 64 11.53 -7.34 -1.06
N SER A 65 11.45 -8.20 -0.05
CA SER A 65 12.02 -7.96 1.28
C SER A 65 13.41 -8.54 1.41
N GLU A 66 14.22 -7.89 2.23
CA GLU A 66 15.55 -8.34 2.64
C GLU A 66 15.59 -8.55 4.16
N VAL A 67 16.60 -9.26 4.65
CA VAL A 67 16.81 -9.44 6.09
C VAL A 67 16.92 -8.08 6.77
N GLY A 68 16.06 -7.86 7.77
CA GLY A 68 15.97 -6.59 8.51
C GLY A 68 14.87 -5.65 8.02
N ASP A 69 14.23 -5.92 6.87
CA ASP A 69 13.04 -5.16 6.45
C ASP A 69 11.83 -5.50 7.34
N ILE A 70 10.97 -4.50 7.52
CA ILE A 70 9.65 -4.66 8.14
C ILE A 70 8.61 -4.73 7.04
N ILE A 71 7.78 -5.77 7.02
CA ILE A 71 6.57 -5.82 6.21
C ILE A 71 5.39 -5.40 7.09
N LEU A 72 4.73 -4.30 6.73
CA LEU A 72 3.63 -3.71 7.49
C LEU A 72 2.36 -3.75 6.66
N LEU A 73 1.36 -4.49 7.13
CA LEU A 73 -0.02 -4.37 6.64
C LEU A 73 -0.72 -3.25 7.42
N SER A 74 -0.89 -2.10 6.77
CA SER A 74 -1.60 -0.95 7.31
C SER A 74 -2.49 -0.38 6.20
N PRO A 75 -3.68 -0.96 5.98
CA PRO A 75 -4.48 -0.76 4.77
C PRO A 75 -4.97 0.67 4.54
N ALA A 76 -5.00 1.52 5.57
CA ALA A 76 -5.59 2.87 5.57
C ALA A 76 -7.07 2.91 5.13
N CYS A 77 -7.71 1.74 5.00
CA CYS A 77 -9.06 1.53 4.52
C CYS A 77 -9.76 0.53 5.45
N ALA A 78 -11.07 0.66 5.61
CA ALA A 78 -11.86 -0.29 6.40
C ALA A 78 -11.88 -1.67 5.73
N SER A 79 -11.69 -2.73 6.51
CA SER A 79 -11.59 -4.13 6.04
C SER A 79 -12.93 -4.88 5.94
N TRP A 80 -14.06 -4.17 6.11
CA TRP A 80 -15.39 -4.79 6.28
C TRP A 80 -15.93 -5.54 5.06
N ASP A 81 -15.35 -5.36 3.87
CA ASP A 81 -15.73 -6.06 2.64
C ASP A 81 -14.84 -7.28 2.32
N GLN A 82 -13.62 -7.36 2.87
CA GLN A 82 -12.63 -8.37 2.48
C GLN A 82 -12.35 -9.46 3.52
N PHE A 83 -12.86 -9.35 4.76
CA PHE A 83 -12.64 -10.36 5.80
C PHE A 83 -13.97 -10.74 6.48
N LYS A 84 -14.34 -12.02 6.38
CA LYS A 84 -15.33 -12.73 7.20
C LYS A 84 -14.66 -13.89 7.90
#